data_AF-A0A7X6PSV9-F1
#
_entry.id   AF-A0A7X6PSV9-F1
#
_cell.length_a   1.000
_cell.length_b   1.000
_cell.length_c   1.000
_cell.angle_alpha   90.00
_cell.angle_beta   90.00
_cell.angle_gamma   90.00
#
_symmetry.space_group_name_H-M   'P 1'
#
loop_
_entity.id
_entity.type
_entity.pdbx_description
1 polymer ?
#
loop_
_entity_poly.entity_id
_entity_poly.type
_entity_poly.pdbx_seq_one_letter_code
_entity_poly.pdbx_strand_id
1 'polypeptide(L)'
;MGQIHAVFEPRYHGIVHGNRASLVLGPNENEFGPYDLVLSGLCGCFYVTFLGITGKMQLSYDEVTIDITGTHREEPPTLLSHVLL
;
A
#
# COMPACT_ATOMS: atom_id res chain seq x y z
N MET A 1 -12.49 -13.80 2.77
CA MET A 1 -12.07 -13.69 1.35
C MET A 1 -12.22 -12.23 0.93
N GLY A 2 -11.15 -11.62 0.44
CA GLY A 2 -11.22 -10.31 -0.22
C GLY A 2 -11.39 -10.54 -1.71
N GLN A 3 -12.35 -9.85 -2.32
CA GLN A 3 -12.48 -9.77 -3.76
C GLN A 3 -12.39 -8.30 -4.14
N ILE A 4 -11.69 -8.01 -5.22
CA ILE A 4 -11.66 -6.67 -5.82
C ILE A 4 -12.12 -6.78 -7.27
N HIS A 5 -12.74 -5.71 -7.77
CA HIS A 5 -13.05 -5.53 -9.18
C HIS A 5 -12.35 -4.26 -9.68
N ALA A 6 -11.49 -4.40 -10.67
CA ALA A 6 -10.73 -3.29 -11.24
C ALA A 6 -11.14 -3.06 -12.69
N VAL A 7 -11.45 -1.80 -13.03
CA VAL A 7 -11.73 -1.36 -14.40
C VAL A 7 -10.64 -0.38 -14.80
N PHE A 8 -10.05 -0.59 -15.98
CA PHE A 8 -8.97 0.25 -16.50
C PHE A 8 -9.38 0.90 -17.82
N GLU A 9 -9.08 2.19 -17.91
CA GLU A 9 -9.15 2.96 -19.14
C GLU A 9 -7.78 3.01 -19.83
N PRO A 10 -7.74 3.28 -21.14
CA PRO A 10 -6.47 3.58 -21.82
C PRO A 10 -5.73 4.72 -21.12
N ARG A 11 -4.39 4.69 -21.17
CA ARG A 11 -3.51 5.71 -20.58
C ARG A 11 -3.53 5.76 -19.04
N TYR A 12 -3.57 4.58 -18.41
CA TYR A 12 -3.22 4.41 -16.99
C TYR A 12 -4.16 5.16 -16.03
N HIS A 13 -5.46 5.05 -16.27
CA HIS A 13 -6.47 5.45 -15.28
C HIS A 13 -7.32 4.21 -14.95
N GLY A 14 -7.69 4.04 -13.69
CA GLY A 14 -8.53 2.93 -13.30
C GLY A 14 -9.23 3.14 -11.97
N ILE A 15 -10.31 2.39 -11.76
CA ILE A 15 -11.04 2.39 -10.51
C ILE A 15 -11.04 0.96 -9.97
N VAL A 16 -10.59 0.79 -8.73
CA VAL A 16 -10.66 -0.49 -8.04
C VAL A 16 -11.74 -0.41 -6.97
N HIS A 17 -12.73 -1.28 -7.10
CA HIS A 17 -13.80 -1.48 -6.14
C HIS A 17 -13.43 -2.62 -5.18
N GLY A 18 -13.27 -2.30 -3.90
CA GLY A 18 -13.19 -3.26 -2.83
C GLY A 18 -14.52 -3.42 -2.09
N ASN A 19 -14.57 -4.30 -1.10
CA ASN A 19 -15.79 -4.59 -0.34
C ASN A 19 -16.31 -3.40 0.49
N ARG A 20 -15.47 -2.40 0.79
CA ARG A 20 -15.79 -1.30 1.72
C ARG A 20 -15.59 0.09 1.12
N ALA A 21 -14.78 0.20 0.08
CA ALA A 21 -14.39 1.46 -0.52
C ALA A 21 -13.94 1.23 -1.97
N SER A 22 -13.90 2.32 -2.73
CA SER A 22 -13.27 2.34 -4.05
C SER A 22 -12.05 3.25 -4.00
N LEU A 23 -11.06 2.96 -4.82
CA LEU A 23 -9.85 3.76 -4.98
C LEU A 23 -9.64 4.09 -6.46
N VAL A 24 -9.10 5.27 -6.72
CA VAL A 24 -8.75 5.73 -8.07
C VAL A 24 -7.25 5.52 -8.28
N LEU A 25 -6.91 4.89 -9.39
CA LEU A 25 -5.54 4.67 -9.86
C LEU A 25 -5.25 5.64 -10.99
N GLY A 26 -4.11 6.32 -10.92
CA GLY A 26 -3.64 7.16 -12.00
C GLY A 26 -2.45 8.04 -11.60
N PRO A 27 -1.95 8.85 -12.54
CA PRO A 27 -0.75 9.66 -12.36
C PRO A 27 -1.01 11.06 -11.79
N ASN A 28 -2.26 11.46 -11.57
CA ASN A 28 -2.61 12.84 -11.20
C ASN A 28 -2.70 13.02 -9.67
N GLU A 29 -2.82 14.28 -9.24
CA GLU A 29 -3.10 14.60 -7.84
C GLU A 29 -4.40 13.94 -7.35
N ASN A 30 -4.40 13.47 -6.10
CA ASN A 30 -5.49 12.74 -5.46
C ASN A 30 -5.81 11.35 -6.07
N GLU A 31 -4.90 10.82 -6.89
CA GLU A 31 -4.94 9.44 -7.37
C GLU A 31 -3.81 8.63 -6.74
N PHE A 32 -3.98 7.30 -6.65
CA PHE A 32 -2.94 6.44 -6.12
C PHE A 32 -2.10 5.81 -7.22
N GLY A 33 -0.78 5.87 -7.05
CA GLY A 33 0.14 5.02 -7.78
C GLY A 33 0.03 3.56 -7.32
N PRO A 34 0.13 2.57 -8.23
CA PRO A 34 0.23 1.15 -7.88
C PRO A 34 1.37 0.86 -6.91
N TYR A 35 2.52 1.52 -7.04
CA TYR A 35 3.62 1.34 -6.09
C TYR A 35 3.29 1.90 -4.71
N ASP A 36 2.63 3.06 -4.63
CA ASP A 36 2.15 3.60 -3.35
C ASP A 36 1.20 2.62 -2.66
N LEU A 37 0.33 1.96 -3.41
CA LEU A 37 -0.59 0.94 -2.88
C LEU A 37 0.10 -0.34 -2.45
N VAL A 38 1.12 -0.79 -3.19
CA VAL A 38 1.94 -1.94 -2.80
C VAL A 38 2.66 -1.65 -1.49
N LEU A 39 3.28 -0.47 -1.38
CA LEU A 39 3.95 -0.02 -0.17
C LEU A 39 2.96 0.16 1.00
N SER A 40 1.80 0.75 0.74
CA SER A 40 0.72 0.91 1.73
C SER A 40 0.20 -0.43 2.24
N GLY A 41 0.00 -1.40 1.34
CA GLY A 41 -0.42 -2.75 1.70
C GLY A 41 0.61 -3.46 2.57
N LEU A 42 1.90 -3.31 2.25
CA LEU A 42 2.99 -3.87 3.04
C LEU A 42 3.10 -3.21 4.42
N CYS A 43 3.03 -1.88 4.48
CA CYS A 43 3.02 -1.10 5.71
C CYS A 43 1.84 -1.50 6.61
N GLY A 44 0.63 -1.61 6.05
CA GLY A 44 -0.55 -2.06 6.79
C GLY A 44 -0.41 -3.48 7.34
N CYS A 45 0.11 -4.41 6.55
CA CYS A 45 0.39 -5.78 6.99
C CYS A 45 1.41 -5.82 8.15
N PHE A 46 2.47 -5.02 8.07
CA PHE A 46 3.44 -4.87 9.16
C PHE A 46 2.80 -4.28 10.41
N TYR A 47 2.01 -3.22 10.27
CA TYR A 47 1.34 -2.56 11.38
C TYR A 47 0.39 -3.49 12.15
N VAL A 48 -0.34 -4.38 11.47
CA VAL A 48 -1.16 -5.41 12.13
C VAL A 48 -0.31 -6.33 13.02
N THR A 49 0.90 -6.68 12.57
CA THR A 49 1.84 -7.47 13.38
C THR A 49 2.36 -6.68 14.57
N PHE A 50 2.73 -5.41 14.35
CA PHE A 50 3.15 -4.49 15.39
C PHE A 50 2.10 -4.34 16.50
N LEU A 51 0.81 -4.19 16.14
CA LEU A 51 -0.32 -4.18 17.08
C LEU A 51 -0.36 -5.45 17.94
N GLY A 52 -0.18 -6.62 17.31
CA GLY A 52 -0.17 -7.90 18.02
C GLY A 52 0.97 -8.05 19.03
N ILE A 53 2.14 -7.47 18.74
CA ILE A 53 3.30 -7.49 19.64
C ILE A 53 3.11 -6.49 20.78
N THR A 54 2.80 -5.24 20.46
CA THR A 54 2.64 -4.16 21.46
C THR A 54 1.52 -4.45 22.45
N GLY A 55 0.42 -5.07 22.00
CA GLY A 55 -0.63 -5.55 22.88
C GLY A 55 -0.17 -6.61 23.88
N LYS A 56 0.68 -7.56 23.47
CA LYS A 56 1.28 -8.57 24.38
C LYS A 56 2.26 -7.94 25.37
N MET A 57 2.91 -6.86 24.97
CA MET A 57 3.86 -6.13 25.81
C MET A 57 3.21 -5.08 26.71
N GLN A 58 1.88 -4.91 26.65
CA GLN A 58 1.13 -3.91 27.41
C GLN A 58 1.66 -2.48 27.22
N LEU A 59 2.12 -2.16 26.02
CA LEU A 59 2.59 -0.82 25.68
C LEU A 59 1.41 0.10 25.38
N SER A 60 1.48 1.34 25.84
CA SER A 60 0.54 2.42 25.53
C SER A 60 1.22 3.51 24.72
N TYR A 61 0.58 3.96 23.65
CA TYR A 61 1.05 5.04 22.78
C TYR A 61 -0.16 5.72 22.12
N ASP A 62 0.01 6.98 21.71
CA ASP A 62 -1.05 7.76 21.06
C ASP A 62 -0.97 7.67 19.53
N GLU A 63 0.24 7.64 18.98
CA GLU A 63 0.49 7.63 17.53
C GLU A 63 1.70 6.74 17.18
N VAL A 64 1.66 6.16 15.98
CA VAL A 64 2.79 5.45 15.37
C VAL A 64 2.93 5.97 13.94
N THR A 65 4.11 6.50 13.64
CA THR A 65 4.46 6.98 12.29
C THR A 65 5.47 6.03 11.69
N ILE A 66 5.20 5.57 10.46
CA ILE A 66 6.06 4.62 9.73
C ILE A 66 6.36 5.24 8.37
N ASP A 67 7.65 5.48 8.10
CA ASP A 67 8.13 5.92 6.81
C ASP A 67 8.57 4.70 6.00
N ILE A 68 7.86 4.41 4.91
CA ILE A 68 8.19 3.30 4.01
C ILE A 68 8.80 3.82 2.70
N THR A 69 9.91 3.23 2.28
CA THR A 69 10.56 3.56 1.00
C THR A 69 10.80 2.30 0.17
N GLY A 70 10.40 2.34 -1.10
CA GLY A 70 10.65 1.28 -2.09
C GLY A 70 11.65 1.72 -3.15
N THR A 71 12.67 0.89 -3.40
CA THR A 71 13.66 1.13 -4.46
C THR A 71 13.39 0.23 -5.65
N HIS A 72 13.08 0.81 -6.82
CA HIS A 72 12.92 0.06 -8.06
C HIS A 72 14.25 -0.44 -8.60
N ARG A 73 14.22 -1.58 -9.30
CA ARG A 73 15.34 -2.01 -10.13
C ARG A 73 15.40 -1.17 -11.41
N GLU A 74 16.61 -0.96 -11.93
CA GLU A 74 16.83 -0.17 -13.15
C GLU A 74 16.42 -0.93 -14.42
N GLU A 75 16.55 -2.26 -14.42
CA GLU A 75 16.25 -3.09 -15.60
C GLU A 75 14.75 -3.40 -15.73
N PRO A 76 14.14 -3.27 -16.92
CA PRO A 76 12.74 -3.66 -17.13
C PRO A 76 12.47 -5.16 -16.92
N PRO A 77 11.29 -5.57 -16.43
CA PRO A 77 10.26 -4.75 -15.76
C PRO A 77 10.77 -4.11 -14.46
N THR A 78 10.46 -2.84 -14.20
CA THR A 78 10.95 -2.06 -13.05
C THR A 78 10.34 -2.47 -11.70
N LEU A 79 10.49 -3.73 -11.30
CA LEU A 79 10.00 -4.26 -10.03
C LEU A 79 10.71 -3.62 -8.82
N LEU A 80 10.10 -3.71 -7.64
CA LEU A 80 10.77 -3.37 -6.39
C LEU A 80 11.95 -4.33 -6.16
N SER A 81 13.14 -3.76 -5.96
CA SER A 81 14.34 -4.50 -5.59
C SER A 81 14.45 -4.67 -4.07
N HIS A 82 14.14 -3.60 -3.34
CA HIS A 82 14.24 -3.52 -1.89
C HIS A 82 13.15 -2.61 -1.35
N VAL A 83 12.69 -2.91 -0.13
CA VAL A 83 11.78 -2.06 0.64
C VAL A 83 12.37 -1.89 2.04
N LEU A 84 12.37 -0.66 2.52
CA LEU A 84 12.78 -0.29 3.88
C LEU A 84 11.55 0.22 4.61
N LEU A 85 11.32 -0.35 5.79
CA LEU A 85 10.20 -0.14 6.71
C LEU A 85 10.75 0.11 8.11
#